data_AF-A0A973K1Z6-F1
#
_entry.id   AF-A0A973K1Z6-F1
#
_cell.length_a   1.000
_cell.length_b   1.000
_cell.length_c   1.000
_cell.angle_alpha   90.00
_cell.angle_beta   90.00
_cell.angle_gamma   90.00
#
_symmetry.space_group_name_H-M   'P 1'
#
loop_
_entity.id
_entity.type
_entity.pdbx_description
1 polymer ?
#
loop_
_entity_poly.entity_id
_entity_poly.type
_entity_poly.pdbx_seq_one_letter_code
_entity_poly.pdbx_strand_id
1 'polypeptide(L)'
;AGDQSFAVSELSGVEWRSPEVFEGHLRLLRGDVASPAQADQDPATVVFGLGYGPVHESLPFAAAVLAAVRERGAVAAVPAAAPRRDPADIAERIRHLGELHQAGLVTDEEFSSKKAELLAEL
;
A
#
# COMPACT_ATOMS: atom_id res chain seq x y z
N ALA A 1 17.59 -6.20 -21.06
CA ALA A 1 16.16 -6.54 -21.14
C ALA A 1 15.50 -5.55 -22.08
N GLY A 2 14.59 -5.99 -22.95
CA GLY A 2 13.82 -5.08 -23.80
C GLY A 2 12.67 -4.43 -23.01
N ASP A 3 11.86 -3.65 -23.70
CA ASP A 3 10.73 -2.93 -23.11
C ASP A 3 9.80 -3.86 -22.32
N GLN A 4 9.37 -3.39 -21.15
CA GLN A 4 8.43 -4.10 -20.28
C GLN A 4 7.10 -3.36 -20.28
N SER A 5 6.00 -4.11 -20.29
CA SER A 5 4.64 -3.57 -20.24
C SER A 5 3.91 -4.17 -19.05
N PHE A 6 3.33 -3.31 -18.22
CA PHE A 6 2.53 -3.70 -17.07
C PHE A 6 1.15 -3.09 -17.20
N ALA A 7 0.10 -3.91 -17.04
CA ALA A 7 -1.23 -3.35 -16.97
C ALA A 7 -1.38 -2.60 -15.65
N VAL A 8 -2.00 -1.42 -15.67
CA VAL A 8 -2.31 -0.66 -14.44
C VAL A 8 -3.15 -1.50 -13.45
N SER A 9 -3.81 -2.57 -13.92
CA SER A 9 -4.53 -3.57 -13.09
C SER A 9 -3.71 -4.35 -12.14
N GLU A 10 -2.50 -4.61 -12.55
CA GLU A 10 -1.63 -5.55 -11.89
C GLU A 10 -0.80 -4.83 -10.82
N LEU A 11 -0.94 -3.49 -10.75
CA LEU A 11 -0.23 -2.63 -9.83
C LEU A 11 -1.07 -2.46 -8.55
N SER A 12 -0.47 -2.81 -7.41
CA SER A 12 -1.02 -2.55 -6.08
C SER A 12 -0.64 -1.17 -5.55
N GLY A 13 0.38 -0.55 -6.15
CA GLY A 13 0.91 0.74 -5.71
C GLY A 13 2.20 1.11 -6.42
N VAL A 14 2.84 2.15 -5.91
CA VAL A 14 4.20 2.53 -6.28
C VAL A 14 5.00 2.87 -5.04
N GLU A 15 6.28 2.53 -5.04
CA GLU A 15 7.25 2.93 -4.03
C GLU A 15 8.14 4.03 -4.62
N TRP A 16 8.35 5.11 -3.86
CA TRP A 16 9.21 6.23 -4.26
C TRP A 16 10.37 6.39 -3.27
N ARG A 17 11.59 6.52 -3.81
CA ARG A 17 12.79 6.84 -3.03
C ARG A 17 13.47 8.08 -3.60
N SER A 18 13.65 9.09 -2.74
CA SER A 18 14.36 10.34 -3.08
C SER A 18 15.86 10.09 -3.27
N PRO A 19 16.51 10.69 -4.29
CA PRO A 19 17.93 10.51 -4.60
C PRO A 19 18.88 11.38 -3.75
N GLU A 20 18.50 11.79 -2.54
CA GLU A 20 19.22 12.80 -1.74
C GLU A 20 20.67 12.43 -1.37
N VAL A 21 20.99 11.14 -1.25
CA VAL A 21 22.36 10.65 -0.93
C VAL A 21 22.74 9.39 -1.74
N PHE A 22 21.77 8.67 -2.30
CA PHE A 22 21.94 7.44 -3.08
C PHE A 22 21.13 7.51 -4.39
N GLU A 23 21.20 6.47 -5.23
CA GLU A 23 20.25 6.26 -6.33
C GLU A 23 18.80 6.36 -5.81
N GLY A 24 18.00 7.21 -6.44
CA GLY A 24 16.56 7.29 -6.23
C GLY A 24 15.84 6.35 -7.19
N HIS A 25 14.61 5.98 -6.87
CA HIS A 25 13.85 5.08 -7.74
C HIS A 25 12.35 5.24 -7.59
N LEU A 26 11.62 4.95 -8.67
CA LEU A 26 10.19 4.66 -8.67
C LEU A 26 10.02 3.17 -8.99
N ARG A 27 9.50 2.41 -8.04
CA ARG A 27 9.20 0.99 -8.23
C ARG A 27 7.70 0.76 -8.33
N LEU A 28 7.27 0.05 -9.37
CA LEU A 28 5.89 -0.37 -9.52
C LEU A 28 5.65 -1.61 -8.64
N LEU A 29 4.75 -1.51 -7.66
CA LEU A 29 4.43 -2.61 -6.78
C LEU A 29 3.39 -3.51 -7.47
N ARG A 30 3.74 -4.78 -7.64
CA ARG A 30 2.93 -5.77 -8.34
C ARG A 30 2.52 -6.87 -7.37
N GLY A 31 1.29 -6.81 -6.85
CA GLY A 31 0.67 -7.88 -6.07
C GLY A 31 1.63 -8.71 -5.19
N ASP A 32 1.49 -10.04 -5.24
CA ASP A 32 2.29 -11.01 -4.46
C ASP A 32 3.63 -11.38 -5.14
N VAL A 33 4.18 -10.49 -5.97
CA VAL A 33 5.46 -10.75 -6.64
C VAL A 33 6.60 -10.17 -5.81
N ALA A 34 7.45 -11.05 -5.29
CA ALA A 34 8.66 -10.65 -4.60
C ALA A 34 9.53 -9.78 -5.53
N SER A 35 9.80 -8.55 -5.09
CA SER A 35 10.63 -7.60 -5.85
C SER A 35 12.12 -7.84 -5.54
N PRO A 36 13.03 -7.70 -6.53
CA PRO A 36 14.46 -7.78 -6.29
C PRO A 36 14.95 -6.78 -5.24
N ALA A 37 15.99 -7.15 -4.48
CA ALA A 37 16.57 -6.26 -3.47
C ALA A 37 17.22 -5.01 -4.08
N GLN A 38 17.78 -5.13 -5.29
CA GLN A 38 18.42 -4.02 -6.00
C GLN A 38 17.46 -3.41 -7.04
N ALA A 39 17.35 -2.08 -7.04
CA ALA A 39 16.42 -1.32 -7.89
C ALA A 39 16.78 -1.37 -9.38
N ASP A 40 18.07 -1.32 -9.72
CA ASP A 40 18.62 -1.38 -11.08
C ASP A 40 18.47 -2.75 -11.77
N GLN A 41 18.25 -3.82 -10.98
CA GLN A 41 17.99 -5.16 -11.49
C GLN A 41 16.50 -5.47 -11.63
N ASP A 42 15.62 -4.56 -11.20
CA ASP A 42 14.19 -4.77 -11.21
C ASP A 42 13.55 -4.19 -12.48
N PRO A 43 12.97 -5.02 -13.36
CA PRO A 43 12.28 -4.54 -14.57
C PRO A 43 11.04 -3.67 -14.28
N ALA A 44 10.51 -3.71 -13.07
CA ALA A 44 9.40 -2.87 -12.63
C ALA A 44 9.87 -1.56 -11.96
N THR A 45 11.18 -1.28 -11.99
CA THR A 45 11.76 -0.09 -11.35
C THR A 45 12.40 0.85 -12.37
N VAL A 46 12.12 2.14 -12.22
CA VAL A 46 12.81 3.22 -12.92
C VAL A 46 13.75 3.90 -11.93
N VAL A 47 15.06 3.86 -12.21
CA VAL A 47 16.10 4.46 -11.35
C VAL A 47 16.37 5.89 -11.81
N PHE A 48 16.53 6.80 -10.86
CA PHE A 48 16.85 8.21 -11.05
C PHE A 48 18.09 8.59 -10.25
N GLY A 49 18.84 9.60 -10.71
CA GLY A 49 20.02 10.10 -10.02
C GLY A 49 21.24 10.22 -10.92
N LEU A 50 22.42 10.33 -10.32
CA LEU A 50 23.70 10.48 -11.02
C LEU A 50 23.88 9.34 -12.03
N GLY A 51 23.86 9.68 -13.33
CA GLY A 51 24.02 8.72 -14.42
C GLY A 51 22.73 8.35 -15.18
N TYR A 52 21.54 8.72 -14.67
CA TYR A 52 20.25 8.31 -15.25
C TYR A 52 19.33 9.48 -15.68
N GLY A 53 19.76 10.73 -15.51
CA GLY A 53 19.05 11.93 -15.98
C GLY A 53 18.45 12.81 -14.85
N PRO A 54 17.94 14.00 -15.18
CA PRO A 54 17.41 14.93 -14.19
C PRO A 54 16.08 14.43 -13.56
N VAL A 55 16.07 14.34 -12.24
CA VAL A 55 14.93 13.85 -11.43
C VAL A 55 13.63 14.64 -11.67
N HIS A 56 13.74 15.94 -12.00
CA HIS A 56 12.56 16.77 -12.23
C HIS A 56 11.79 16.40 -13.51
N GLU A 57 12.42 15.71 -14.47
CA GLU A 57 11.74 15.22 -15.67
C GLU A 57 10.97 13.91 -15.39
N SER A 58 11.37 13.13 -14.39
CA SER A 58 10.70 11.89 -14.03
C SER A 58 9.61 12.04 -12.99
N LEU A 59 9.61 13.14 -12.22
CA LEU A 59 8.56 13.45 -11.24
C LEU A 59 7.15 13.52 -11.84
N PRO A 60 6.90 14.20 -12.99
CA PRO A 60 5.58 14.21 -13.62
C PRO A 60 5.11 12.82 -14.04
N PHE A 61 6.02 11.98 -14.52
CA PHE A 61 5.72 10.59 -14.88
C PHE A 61 5.31 9.78 -13.64
N ALA A 62 6.10 9.87 -12.56
CA ALA A 62 5.79 9.21 -11.29
C ALA A 62 4.44 9.65 -10.72
N ALA A 63 4.15 10.95 -10.77
CA ALA A 63 2.87 11.50 -10.33
C ALA A 63 1.69 10.98 -11.17
N ALA A 64 1.85 10.91 -12.49
CA ALA A 64 0.83 10.39 -13.40
C ALA A 64 0.54 8.90 -13.16
N VAL A 65 1.58 8.08 -12.97
CA VAL A 65 1.42 6.66 -12.65
C VAL A 65 0.73 6.49 -11.29
N LEU A 66 1.15 7.23 -10.26
CA LEU A 66 0.50 7.20 -8.95
C LEU A 66 -0.98 7.60 -9.03
N ALA A 67 -1.30 8.64 -9.80
CA ALA A 67 -2.68 9.09 -10.00
C ALA A 67 -3.53 8.01 -10.70
N ALA A 68 -3.01 7.40 -11.77
CA ALA A 68 -3.71 6.32 -12.49
C ALA A 68 -3.94 5.08 -11.62
N VAL A 69 -2.97 4.70 -10.79
CA VAL A 69 -3.12 3.61 -9.81
C VAL A 69 -4.19 3.96 -8.75
N ARG A 70 -4.22 5.21 -8.28
CA ARG A 70 -5.24 5.69 -7.31
C ARG A 70 -6.64 5.77 -7.89
N GLU A 71 -6.81 6.25 -9.12
CA GLU A 71 -8.12 6.30 -9.79
C GLU A 71 -8.70 4.89 -9.96
N ARG A 72 -7.84 3.90 -10.22
CA ARG A 72 -8.25 2.51 -10.21
C ARG A 72 -8.63 2.02 -8.81
N GLY A 73 -7.90 2.45 -7.78
CA GLY A 73 -8.17 2.15 -6.37
C GLY A 73 -9.30 2.97 -5.73
N ALA A 74 -9.96 3.86 -6.47
CA ALA A 74 -11.05 4.70 -5.98
C ALA A 74 -12.39 3.95 -5.80
N VAL A 75 -12.38 2.61 -5.87
CA VAL A 75 -13.27 1.77 -5.05
C VAL A 75 -12.60 1.56 -3.68
N ALA A 76 -12.77 2.55 -2.79
CA ALA A 76 -12.47 2.52 -1.36
C ALA A 76 -11.41 1.49 -0.89
N ALA A 77 -10.15 1.68 -1.26
CA ALA A 77 -9.06 0.94 -0.63
C ALA A 77 -8.75 1.55 0.75
N VAL A 78 -9.45 1.07 1.77
CA VAL A 78 -8.98 1.14 3.16
C VAL A 78 -7.61 0.41 3.21
N PRO A 79 -6.56 0.96 3.82
CA PRO A 79 -5.27 0.29 3.86
C PRO A 79 -5.40 -1.04 4.61
N ALA A 80 -5.44 -2.15 3.87
CA ALA A 80 -5.30 -3.48 4.43
C ALA A 80 -3.82 -3.72 4.70
N ALA A 81 -3.35 -3.23 5.86
CA ALA A 81 -2.21 -3.86 6.51
C ALA A 81 -2.56 -5.36 6.66
N ALA A 82 -1.69 -6.24 6.19
CA ALA A 82 -1.85 -7.68 6.39
C ALA A 82 -2.11 -7.95 7.88
N PRO A 83 -3.13 -8.76 8.25
CA PRO A 83 -3.48 -8.97 9.64
C PRO A 83 -2.37 -9.79 10.29
N ARG A 84 -1.41 -9.10 10.93
CA ARG A 84 -0.77 -9.72 12.09
C ARG A 84 -1.83 -9.72 13.17
N ARG A 85 -2.04 -10.89 13.78
CA ARG A 85 -2.92 -11.02 14.95
C ARG A 85 -2.12 -10.57 16.17
N ASP A 86 -1.68 -9.32 16.15
CA ASP A 86 -0.97 -8.75 17.28
C ASP A 86 -2.00 -8.14 18.24
N PRO A 87 -1.76 -8.19 19.57
CA PRO A 87 -2.61 -7.59 20.59
C PRO A 87 -3.05 -6.14 20.29
N ALA A 88 -2.19 -5.37 19.61
CA ALA A 88 -2.48 -4.00 19.20
C ALA A 88 -3.56 -3.92 18.10
N ASP A 89 -3.53 -4.82 17.11
CA ASP A 89 -4.52 -4.87 16.03
C ASP A 89 -5.90 -5.30 16.55
N ILE A 90 -5.93 -6.20 17.55
CA ILE A 90 -7.16 -6.60 18.22
C ILE A 90 -7.76 -5.41 19.00
N ALA A 91 -6.93 -4.63 19.69
CA ALA A 91 -7.38 -3.42 20.39
C ALA A 91 -7.97 -2.38 19.41
N GLU A 92 -7.34 -2.19 18.24
CA GLU A 92 -7.84 -1.31 17.19
C GLU A 92 -9.18 -1.80 16.62
N ARG A 93 -9.35 -3.11 16.41
CA ARG A 93 -10.64 -3.72 15.98
C ARG A 93 -11.74 -3.54 17.01
N ILE A 94 -11.43 -3.67 18.30
CA ILE A 94 -12.38 -3.39 19.39
C ILE A 94 -12.78 -1.91 19.41
N ARG A 95 -11.84 -0.98 19.13
CA ARG A 95 -12.14 0.45 19.03
C ARG A 95 -13.12 0.74 17.90
N HIS A 96 -12.87 0.23 16.69
CA HIS A 96 -13.79 0.40 15.55
C HIS A 96 -15.16 -0.23 15.80
N LEU A 97 -15.22 -1.38 16.47
CA LEU A 97 -16.50 -2.00 16.85
C LEU A 97 -17.31 -1.10 17.81
N GLY A 98 -16.63 -0.36 18.69
CA GLY A 98 -17.24 0.63 19.57
C GLY A 98 -17.82 1.83 18.81
N GLU A 99 -17.10 2.33 17.82
CA GLU A 99 -17.55 3.43 16.95
C GLU A 99 -18.82 3.04 16.17
N LEU A 100 -18.89 1.81 15.64
CA LEU A 100 -20.06 1.30 14.93
C LEU A 100 -21.29 1.14 15.85
N HIS A 101 -21.08 0.72 17.10
CA HIS A 101 -22.15 0.66 18.10
C HIS A 101 -22.66 2.07 18.46
N GLN A 102 -21.76 3.05 18.64
CA GLN A 102 -22.15 4.44 18.88
C GLN A 102 -22.90 5.06 17.70
N ALA A 103 -22.59 4.64 16.46
CA ALA A 103 -23.31 5.03 15.27
C ALA A 103 -24.68 4.32 15.10
N GLY A 104 -25.03 3.38 15.99
CA GLY A 104 -26.27 2.61 15.93
C GLY A 104 -26.31 1.58 14.79
N LEU A 105 -25.16 1.25 14.20
CA LEU A 105 -25.02 0.30 13.09
C LEU A 105 -24.88 -1.15 13.57
N VAL A 106 -24.68 -1.34 14.87
CA VAL A 106 -24.53 -2.64 15.53
C VAL A 106 -25.33 -2.60 16.82
N THR A 107 -26.06 -3.67 17.11
CA THR A 107 -26.83 -3.80 18.35
C THR A 107 -25.92 -4.13 19.55
N ASP A 108 -26.39 -3.88 20.77
CA ASP A 108 -25.60 -4.14 21.99
C ASP A 108 -25.23 -5.63 22.15
N GLU A 109 -26.11 -6.54 21.71
CA GLU A 109 -25.88 -7.99 21.72
C GLU A 109 -24.77 -8.40 20.73
N GLU A 110 -24.83 -7.86 19.50
CA GLU A 110 -23.80 -8.09 18.47
C GLU A 110 -22.45 -7.48 18.86
N PHE A 111 -22.46 -6.30 19.49
CA PHE A 111 -21.27 -5.65 20.03
C PHE A 111 -20.62 -6.51 21.12
N SER A 112 -21.41 -6.98 22.09
CA SER A 112 -20.93 -7.78 23.22
C SER A 112 -20.35 -9.12 22.77
N SER A 113 -21.02 -9.81 21.83
CA SER A 113 -20.55 -11.08 21.28
C SER A 113 -19.22 -10.93 20.53
N LYS A 114 -19.13 -9.97 19.59
CA LYS A 114 -17.91 -9.73 18.80
C LYS A 114 -16.74 -9.22 19.64
N LYS A 115 -17.01 -8.40 20.66
CA LYS A 115 -15.98 -7.92 21.59
C LYS A 115 -15.40 -9.06 22.41
N ALA A 116 -16.23 -9.99 22.89
CA ALA A 116 -15.77 -11.15 23.64
C ALA A 116 -14.91 -12.10 22.79
N GLU A 117 -15.29 -12.31 21.54
CA GLU A 117 -14.50 -13.08 20.56
C GLU A 117 -13.13 -12.44 20.31
N LEU A 118 -13.09 -11.13 20.08
CA LEU A 118 -11.83 -10.39 19.88
C LEU A 118 -10.96 -10.41 21.14
N LEU A 119 -11.56 -10.29 22.33
CA LEU A 119 -10.82 -10.39 23.59
C LEU A 119 -10.26 -11.79 23.87
N ALA A 120 -10.87 -12.85 23.33
CA ALA A 120 -10.35 -14.21 23.45
C ALA A 120 -9.17 -14.50 22.49
N GLU A 121 -8.95 -13.64 21.50
CA GLU A 121 -7.84 -13.72 20.54
C GLU A 121 -6.56 -13.01 21.04
N LEU A 122 -6.67 -12.27 22.17
CA LEU A 122 -5.57 -11.60 22.90
C LEU A 122 -4.82 -12.57 23.82
#